data_AF-A0A969CB57-F1
#
_entry.id   AF-A0A969CB57-F1
#
_cell.length_a   1.000
_cell.length_b   1.000
_cell.length_c   1.000
_cell.angle_alpha   90.00
_cell.angle_beta   90.00
_cell.angle_gamma   90.00
#
_symmetry.space_group_name_H-M   'P 1'
#
loop_
_entity.id
_entity.type
_entity.pdbx_description
1 polymer ?
#
loop_
_entity_poly.entity_id
_entity_poly.type
_entity_poly.pdbx_seq_one_letter_code
_entity_poly.pdbx_strand_id
1 'polypeptide(L)'
;MVVLTAVSDRSLIEGLKQRRVKLAQLIKHPVILWSGNFVGRNFPANKLPFRASSHFLYFAGIPLHNAAIRLLAGELELFMDNPPPENTLWHGAAPDRDEIGAMIGAERTYPWADLASKTAGAATIALQDLATYQQQCQLLNRP
;
A
#
# COMPACT_ATOMS: atom_id res chain seq x y z
N MET A 1 -12.16 -20.32 -20.88
CA MET A 1 -11.42 -20.39 -19.60
C MET A 1 -11.14 -18.97 -19.09
N VAL A 2 -12.18 -18.19 -18.75
CA VAL A 2 -12.09 -16.76 -18.32
C VAL A 2 -12.92 -16.49 -17.06
N VAL A 3 -13.72 -17.47 -16.60
CA VAL A 3 -14.68 -17.29 -15.48
C VAL A 3 -14.01 -17.49 -14.11
N LEU A 4 -12.86 -18.17 -14.03
CA LEU A 4 -12.20 -18.49 -12.76
C LEU A 4 -11.41 -17.32 -12.14
N THR A 5 -10.82 -16.42 -12.95
CA THR A 5 -10.05 -15.27 -12.46
C THR A 5 -10.92 -14.24 -11.74
N ALA A 6 -12.05 -13.85 -12.33
CA ALA A 6 -12.93 -12.84 -11.75
C ALA A 6 -13.56 -13.25 -10.40
N VAL A 7 -13.82 -14.56 -10.19
CA VAL A 7 -14.38 -15.07 -8.93
C VAL A 7 -13.31 -15.08 -7.83
N SER A 8 -12.07 -15.42 -8.16
CA SER A 8 -10.93 -15.33 -7.25
C SER A 8 -10.66 -13.90 -6.80
N ASP A 9 -10.74 -12.93 -7.70
CA ASP A 9 -10.54 -11.50 -7.39
C ASP A 9 -11.65 -10.97 -6.48
N ARG A 10 -12.91 -11.36 -6.72
CA ARG A 10 -14.05 -10.95 -5.88
C ARG A 10 -13.95 -11.53 -4.47
N SER A 11 -13.55 -12.79 -4.34
CA SER A 11 -13.32 -13.45 -3.04
C SER A 11 -12.19 -12.77 -2.25
N LEU A 12 -11.10 -12.38 -2.94
CA LEU A 12 -10.01 -11.62 -2.34
C LEU A 12 -10.49 -10.27 -1.80
N ILE A 13 -11.17 -9.48 -2.63
CA ILE A 13 -11.64 -8.14 -2.26
C ILE A 13 -12.57 -8.19 -1.04
N GLU A 14 -13.52 -9.14 -1.02
CA GLU A 14 -14.41 -9.34 0.12
C GLU A 14 -13.63 -9.71 1.38
N GLY A 15 -12.67 -10.63 1.28
CA GLY A 15 -11.81 -11.00 2.40
C GLY A 15 -11.00 -9.82 2.94
N LEU A 16 -10.43 -8.99 2.08
CA LEU A 16 -9.71 -7.77 2.46
C LEU A 16 -10.66 -6.75 3.10
N LYS A 17 -11.88 -6.56 2.56
CA LYS A 17 -12.88 -5.64 3.11
C LYS A 17 -13.31 -6.06 4.52
N GLN A 18 -13.57 -7.34 4.74
CA GLN A 18 -13.91 -7.87 6.07
C GLN A 18 -12.81 -7.60 7.11
N ARG A 19 -11.53 -7.76 6.74
CA ARG A 19 -10.41 -7.43 7.63
C ARG A 19 -10.41 -5.95 8.02
N ARG A 20 -10.61 -5.05 7.05
CA ARG A 20 -10.66 -3.60 7.25
C ARG A 20 -11.86 -3.18 8.12
N VAL A 21 -13.03 -3.77 7.89
CA VAL A 21 -14.24 -3.54 8.72
C VAL A 21 -14.01 -3.98 10.17
N LYS A 22 -13.41 -5.16 10.38
CA LYS A 22 -13.04 -5.63 11.73
C LYS A 22 -12.07 -4.68 12.42
N LEU A 23 -11.06 -4.17 11.71
CA LEU A 23 -10.15 -3.15 12.27
C LEU A 23 -10.92 -1.89 12.69
N ALA A 24 -11.83 -1.40 11.85
CA ALA A 24 -12.62 -0.21 12.13
C ALA A 24 -13.60 -0.35 13.31
N GLN A 25 -13.95 -1.58 13.69
CA GLN A 25 -14.70 -1.84 14.93
C GLN A 25 -13.85 -1.54 16.17
N LEU A 26 -12.55 -1.84 16.10
CA LEU A 26 -11.58 -1.70 17.21
C LEU A 26 -10.94 -0.31 17.26
N ILE A 27 -10.60 0.25 16.10
CA ILE A 27 -9.84 1.49 15.96
C ILE A 27 -10.68 2.52 15.19
N LYS A 28 -10.99 3.64 15.85
CA LYS A 28 -11.86 4.70 15.30
C LYS A 28 -11.11 5.84 14.62
N HIS A 29 -9.82 5.99 14.91
CA HIS A 29 -8.96 6.95 14.23
C HIS A 29 -8.33 6.33 12.97
N PRO A 30 -7.79 7.15 12.04
CA PRO A 30 -7.13 6.61 10.85
C PRO A 30 -5.94 5.72 11.23
N VAL A 31 -5.65 4.75 10.38
CA VAL A 31 -4.42 3.94 10.44
C VAL A 31 -3.75 4.02 9.09
N ILE A 32 -2.47 4.39 9.05
CA ILE A 32 -1.68 4.36 7.82
C ILE A 32 -0.62 3.28 7.95
N LEU A 33 -0.53 2.41 6.94
CA LEU A 33 0.45 1.33 6.88
C LEU A 33 1.24 1.47 5.57
N TRP A 34 2.56 1.47 5.70
CA TRP A 34 3.48 1.52 4.57
C TRP A 34 3.84 0.10 4.15
N SER A 35 3.98 -0.12 2.86
CA SER A 35 4.48 -1.38 2.33
C SER A 35 5.98 -1.54 2.55
N GLY A 36 6.71 -0.43 2.57
CA GLY A 36 8.17 -0.38 2.55
C GLY A 36 8.72 -0.32 1.13
N ASN A 37 10.04 -0.42 1.02
CA ASN A 37 10.74 -0.33 -0.27
C ASN A 37 11.84 -1.40 -0.37
N PHE A 38 12.48 -1.49 -1.53
CA PHE A 38 13.65 -2.31 -1.72
C PHE A 38 14.78 -1.85 -0.78
N VAL A 39 15.36 -2.80 -0.04
CA VAL A 39 16.47 -2.54 0.86
C VAL A 39 17.79 -2.93 0.19
N GLY A 40 18.78 -2.04 0.22
CA GLY A 40 20.13 -2.34 -0.25
C GLY A 40 20.83 -3.33 0.67
N ARG A 41 21.56 -4.30 0.11
CA ARG A 41 22.38 -5.24 0.89
C ARG A 41 23.59 -4.54 1.50
N ASN A 42 24.41 -3.98 0.62
CA ASN A 42 25.68 -3.32 0.93
C ASN A 42 25.85 -1.98 0.22
N PHE A 43 25.13 -1.73 -0.88
CA PHE A 43 25.02 -0.43 -1.54
C PHE A 43 23.65 -0.28 -2.23
N PRO A 44 23.18 0.96 -2.53
CA PRO A 44 21.80 1.21 -2.96
C PRO A 44 21.33 0.46 -4.21
N ALA A 45 22.23 0.19 -5.16
CA ALA A 45 21.89 -0.52 -6.40
C ALA A 45 21.83 -2.05 -6.23
N ASN A 46 22.49 -2.64 -5.22
CA ASN A 46 22.41 -4.09 -4.93
C ASN A 46 21.32 -4.37 -3.92
N LYS A 47 20.10 -4.55 -4.43
CA LYS A 47 18.88 -4.70 -3.63
C LYS A 47 18.64 -6.15 -3.23
N LEU A 48 18.08 -6.36 -2.03
CA LEU A 48 17.41 -7.61 -1.67
C LEU A 48 16.12 -7.78 -2.50
N PRO A 49 15.62 -9.02 -2.66
CA PRO A 49 14.27 -9.23 -3.16
C PRO A 49 13.27 -8.44 -2.33
N PHE A 50 12.33 -7.77 -3.00
CA PHE A 50 11.33 -6.96 -2.30
C PHE A 50 10.38 -7.83 -1.48
N ARG A 51 10.08 -7.35 -0.27
CA ARG A 51 9.09 -7.95 0.62
C ARG A 51 8.34 -6.84 1.35
N ALA A 52 7.05 -6.71 1.06
CA ALA A 52 6.19 -5.75 1.74
C ALA A 52 5.96 -6.11 3.21
N SER A 53 5.70 -5.11 4.06
CA SER A 53 5.31 -5.29 5.45
C SER A 53 4.15 -6.26 5.63
N SER A 54 4.18 -7.09 6.67
CA SER A 54 3.11 -8.06 6.95
C SER A 54 1.77 -7.36 7.19
N HIS A 55 1.81 -6.23 7.90
CA HIS A 55 0.62 -5.46 8.23
C HIS A 55 0.00 -4.83 6.98
N PHE A 56 0.84 -4.33 6.07
CA PHE A 56 0.39 -3.85 4.77
C PHE A 56 -0.25 -4.98 3.95
N LEU A 57 0.46 -6.10 3.79
CA LEU A 57 -0.02 -7.27 3.04
C LEU A 57 -1.34 -7.83 3.57
N TYR A 58 -1.53 -7.81 4.89
CA TYR A 58 -2.74 -8.30 5.52
C TYR A 58 -3.99 -7.53 5.05
N PHE A 59 -3.88 -6.23 4.79
CA PHE A 59 -5.01 -5.39 4.38
C PHE A 59 -5.04 -5.04 2.88
N ALA A 60 -3.90 -5.08 2.19
CA ALA A 60 -3.80 -4.80 0.76
C ALA A 60 -3.79 -6.08 -0.12
N GLY A 61 -3.42 -7.24 0.43
CA GLY A 61 -3.42 -8.52 -0.27
C GLY A 61 -2.26 -8.74 -1.27
N ILE A 62 -1.64 -7.69 -1.78
CA ILE A 62 -0.56 -7.77 -2.78
C ILE A 62 0.71 -6.99 -2.35
N PRO A 63 1.92 -7.46 -2.73
CA PRO A 63 3.19 -6.84 -2.34
C PRO A 63 3.55 -5.65 -3.24
N LEU A 64 2.90 -4.51 -3.03
CA LEU A 64 3.24 -3.25 -3.72
C LEU A 64 4.46 -2.61 -3.07
N HIS A 65 5.49 -2.23 -3.83
CA HIS A 65 6.61 -1.45 -3.28
C HIS A 65 6.32 0.05 -3.34
N ASN A 66 6.87 0.82 -2.40
CA ASN A 66 6.70 2.28 -2.33
C ASN A 66 5.21 2.72 -2.33
N ALA A 67 4.40 2.02 -1.54
CA ALA A 67 2.97 2.27 -1.40
C ALA A 67 2.59 2.45 0.07
N ALA A 68 1.53 3.21 0.32
CA ALA A 68 0.92 3.34 1.63
C ALA A 68 -0.58 3.16 1.51
N ILE A 69 -1.19 2.58 2.54
CA ILE A 69 -2.63 2.45 2.65
C ILE A 69 -3.11 3.22 3.88
N ARG A 70 -4.18 3.99 3.72
CA ARG A 70 -4.90 4.60 4.83
C ARG A 70 -6.21 3.88 5.03
N LEU A 71 -6.44 3.43 6.26
CA LEU A 71 -7.63 2.71 6.68
C LEU A 71 -8.43 3.59 7.64
N LEU A 72 -9.70 3.82 7.32
CA LEU A 72 -10.64 4.53 8.20
C LEU A 72 -12.05 4.01 7.95
N ALA A 73 -12.80 3.72 9.01
CA ALA A 73 -14.19 3.27 8.91
C ALA A 73 -14.42 2.05 7.99
N GLY A 74 -13.39 1.23 7.80
CA GLY A 74 -13.42 0.05 6.93
C GLY A 74 -13.14 0.35 5.46
N GLU A 75 -12.95 1.61 5.10
CA GLU A 75 -12.49 2.06 3.78
C GLU A 75 -10.96 2.05 3.70
N LEU A 76 -10.48 1.96 2.47
CA LEU A 76 -9.10 1.96 2.05
C LEU A 76 -8.87 3.08 1.04
N GLU A 77 -7.90 3.92 1.35
CA GLU A 77 -7.29 4.84 0.41
C GLU A 77 -5.88 4.35 0.09
N LEU A 78 -5.56 4.16 -1.19
CA LEU A 78 -4.25 3.75 -1.68
C LEU A 78 -3.43 4.99 -2.10
N PHE A 79 -2.19 5.09 -1.64
CA PHE A 79 -1.23 6.12 -2.04
C PHE A 79 -0.06 5.47 -2.78
N MET A 80 0.08 5.78 -4.07
CA MET A 80 1.08 5.21 -4.97
C MET A 80 1.25 6.08 -6.22
N ASP A 81 2.46 6.13 -6.78
CA ASP A 81 2.66 6.77 -8.08
C ASP A 81 2.52 5.76 -9.21
N ASN A 82 2.04 6.23 -10.37
CA ASN A 82 1.94 5.38 -11.54
C ASN A 82 3.34 4.96 -12.01
N PRO A 83 3.49 3.76 -12.59
CA PRO A 83 4.71 3.36 -13.26
C PRO A 83 5.13 4.41 -14.31
N PRO A 84 6.43 4.72 -14.44
CA PRO A 84 6.87 5.70 -15.41
C PRO A 84 6.69 5.16 -16.85
N PRO A 85 6.32 6.00 -17.83
CA PRO A 85 5.99 5.56 -19.19
C PRO A 85 7.11 4.77 -19.90
N GLU A 86 8.38 5.09 -19.61
CA GLU A 86 9.52 4.38 -20.19
C GLU A 86 9.61 2.91 -19.80
N ASN A 87 8.95 2.51 -18.70
CA ASN A 87 8.96 1.13 -18.22
C ASN A 87 8.18 0.19 -19.15
N THR A 88 7.20 0.72 -19.87
CA THR A 88 6.33 -0.03 -20.79
C THR A 88 7.11 -0.69 -21.91
N LEU A 89 8.19 -0.05 -22.40
CA LEU A 89 8.98 -0.56 -23.53
C LEU A 89 9.64 -1.91 -23.23
N TRP A 90 10.02 -2.16 -21.98
CA TRP A 90 10.83 -3.32 -21.58
C TRP A 90 10.05 -4.36 -20.77
N HIS A 91 9.02 -3.94 -20.04
CA HIS A 91 8.28 -4.79 -19.10
C HIS A 91 6.82 -4.99 -19.46
N GLY A 92 6.36 -4.38 -20.56
CA GLY A 92 4.94 -4.33 -20.92
C GLY A 92 4.16 -3.31 -20.08
N ALA A 93 2.86 -3.19 -20.36
CA ALA A 93 1.99 -2.31 -19.59
C ALA A 93 1.85 -2.84 -18.15
N ALA A 94 2.49 -2.15 -17.20
CA ALA A 94 2.25 -2.37 -15.78
C ALA A 94 0.91 -1.72 -15.41
N PRO A 95 0.15 -2.32 -14.47
CA PRO A 95 -1.11 -1.74 -14.05
C PRO A 95 -0.88 -0.36 -13.42
N ASP A 96 -1.73 0.60 -13.74
CA ASP A 96 -1.70 1.90 -13.11
C ASP A 96 -2.26 1.85 -11.67
N ARG A 97 -2.15 2.97 -10.94
CA ARG A 97 -2.64 3.04 -9.56
C ARG A 97 -4.13 2.71 -9.44
N ASP A 98 -4.96 3.12 -10.39
CA ASP A 98 -6.40 2.97 -10.30
C ASP A 98 -6.80 1.51 -10.58
N GLU A 99 -6.12 0.86 -11.52
CA GLU A 99 -6.20 -0.58 -11.76
C GLU A 99 -5.74 -1.37 -10.52
N ILE A 100 -4.63 -0.95 -9.88
CA ILE A 100 -4.16 -1.53 -8.61
C ILE A 100 -5.18 -1.34 -7.50
N GLY A 101 -5.77 -0.14 -7.39
CA GLY A 101 -6.83 0.16 -6.44
C GLY A 101 -8.03 -0.76 -6.61
N ALA A 102 -8.47 -1.00 -7.85
CA ALA A 102 -9.55 -1.92 -8.16
C ALA A 102 -9.23 -3.37 -7.74
N MET A 103 -8.00 -3.85 -8.01
CA MET A 103 -7.57 -5.21 -7.63
C MET A 103 -7.62 -5.48 -6.13
N ILE A 104 -7.39 -4.45 -5.29
CA ILE A 104 -7.40 -4.57 -3.82
C ILE A 104 -8.71 -4.06 -3.18
N GLY A 105 -9.64 -3.58 -3.99
CA GLY A 105 -10.90 -2.96 -3.56
C GLY A 105 -10.66 -1.71 -2.73
N ALA A 106 -9.82 -0.80 -3.20
CA ALA A 106 -9.66 0.53 -2.63
C ALA A 106 -10.84 1.43 -3.05
N GLU A 107 -11.42 2.13 -2.09
CA GLU A 107 -12.47 3.13 -2.36
C GLU A 107 -11.90 4.36 -3.04
N ARG A 108 -10.63 4.69 -2.77
CA ARG A 108 -9.94 5.84 -3.36
C ARG A 108 -8.47 5.55 -3.60
N THR A 109 -7.92 6.21 -4.59
CA THR A 109 -6.53 6.14 -5.00
C THR A 109 -5.97 7.55 -5.13
N TYR A 110 -4.74 7.75 -4.67
CA TYR A 110 -4.06 9.04 -4.64
C TYR A 110 -2.60 8.90 -5.07
N PRO A 111 -2.01 9.92 -5.73
CA PRO A 111 -0.57 10.05 -5.87
C PRO A 111 0.13 10.03 -4.51
N TRP A 112 1.41 9.65 -4.50
CA TRP A 112 2.19 9.59 -3.26
C TRP A 112 2.24 10.95 -2.54
N ALA A 113 2.36 12.03 -3.31
CA ALA A 113 2.47 13.40 -2.80
C ALA A 113 1.30 13.81 -1.88
N ASP A 114 0.11 13.25 -2.10
CA ASP A 114 -1.10 13.61 -1.35
C ASP A 114 -1.12 13.01 0.06
N LEU A 115 -0.26 12.01 0.33
CA LEU A 115 -0.21 11.31 1.63
C LEU A 115 0.02 12.27 2.79
N ALA A 116 0.87 13.28 2.61
CA ALA A 116 1.19 14.27 3.66
C ALA A 116 -0.04 15.01 4.19
N SER A 117 -1.05 15.22 3.34
CA SER A 117 -2.30 15.90 3.73
C SER A 117 -3.27 15.02 4.53
N LYS A 118 -3.00 13.71 4.62
CA LYS A 118 -3.93 12.69 5.15
C LYS A 118 -3.43 12.01 6.43
N THR A 119 -2.32 12.47 7.00
CA THR A 119 -1.64 11.86 8.15
C THR A 119 -2.18 12.26 9.52
N ALA A 120 -3.01 13.31 9.59
CA ALA A 120 -3.51 13.85 10.84
C ALA A 120 -4.23 12.78 11.70
N GLY A 121 -3.75 12.60 12.93
CA GLY A 121 -4.31 11.65 13.91
C GLY A 121 -4.15 10.17 13.54
N ALA A 122 -3.35 9.84 12.52
CA ALA A 122 -3.21 8.46 12.07
C ALA A 122 -2.28 7.64 13.00
N ALA A 123 -2.72 6.45 13.39
CA ALA A 123 -1.81 5.45 13.94
C ALA A 123 -1.00 4.77 12.83
N THR A 124 0.17 4.25 13.16
CA THR A 124 1.03 3.49 12.24
C THR A 124 1.85 2.46 13.02
N ILE A 125 2.54 1.59 12.29
CA ILE A 125 3.57 0.70 12.78
C ILE A 125 4.88 1.07 12.09
N ALA A 126 5.94 1.24 12.88
CA ALA A 126 7.27 1.53 12.38
C ALA A 126 7.79 0.40 11.50
N LEU A 127 8.36 0.75 10.34
CA LEU A 127 9.05 -0.21 9.48
C LEU A 127 10.54 -0.31 9.86
N GLN A 128 11.12 -1.49 9.63
CA GLN A 128 12.54 -1.74 9.89
C GLN A 128 13.46 -1.07 8.86
N ASP A 129 12.93 -0.78 7.67
CA ASP A 129 13.66 -0.03 6.65
C ASP A 129 13.84 1.43 7.12
N LEU A 130 15.09 1.84 7.31
CA LEU A 130 15.44 3.14 7.88
C LEU A 130 14.92 4.30 7.02
N ALA A 131 15.00 4.18 5.69
CA ALA A 131 14.55 5.24 4.79
C ALA A 131 13.04 5.46 4.91
N THR A 132 12.25 4.38 4.88
CA THR A 132 10.80 4.47 5.09
C THR A 132 10.46 4.92 6.51
N TYR A 133 11.19 4.47 7.53
CA TYR A 133 10.96 4.91 8.92
C TYR A 133 11.17 6.41 9.09
N GLN A 134 12.25 6.97 8.54
CA GLN A 134 12.50 8.42 8.55
C GLN A 134 11.37 9.19 7.85
N GLN A 135 10.90 8.68 6.72
CA GLN A 135 9.76 9.27 6.02
C GLN A 135 8.46 9.18 6.86
N GLN A 136 8.22 8.08 7.58
CA GLN A 136 7.09 7.96 8.50
C GLN A 136 7.17 9.03 9.60
N CYS A 137 8.33 9.19 10.23
CA CYS A 137 8.56 10.23 11.26
C CYS A 137 8.28 11.63 10.72
N GLN A 138 8.80 11.97 9.54
CA GLN A 138 8.58 13.27 8.90
C GLN A 138 7.10 13.51 8.58
N LEU A 139 6.44 12.57 7.89
CA LEU A 139 5.04 12.72 7.46
C LEU A 139 4.04 12.74 8.62
N LEU A 140 4.35 12.04 9.72
CA LEU A 140 3.48 11.96 10.90
C LEU A 140 3.87 12.97 11.98
N ASN A 141 4.89 13.79 11.75
CA ASN A 141 5.47 14.74 12.70
C ASN A 141 5.83 14.08 14.05
N ARG A 142 6.63 13.02 13.99
CA ARG A 142 7.09 12.25 15.16
C ARG A 142 8.62 12.26 15.26
N PRO A 143 9.18 12.42 16.47
CA PRO A 143 10.62 12.39 16.69
C PRO A 143 11.24 11.01 16.45
#